data_AF-A0A8K0D1E7-F1
#
_entry.id   AF-A0A8K0D1E7-F1
#
_cell.length_a   1.000
_cell.length_b   1.000
_cell.length_c   1.000
_cell.angle_alpha   90.00
_cell.angle_beta   90.00
_cell.angle_gamma   90.00
#
_symmetry.space_group_name_H-M   'P 1'
#
loop_
_entity.id
_entity.type
_entity.pdbx_description
1 polymer ?
#
loop_
_entity_poly.entity_id
_entity_poly.type
_entity_poly.pdbx_seq_one_letter_code
_entity_poly.pdbx_strand_id
1 'polypeptide(L)'
;MSKEKIIKWGYDGSQQSQFKQKFNNSTDSDSNIFQSSLVPLRLVVRTNGETVKIIWQNPVPSSVRFCRPIHIRFISETKDITKEEKT
;
A
#
# COMPACT_ATOMS: atom_id res chain seq x y z
N MET A 1 15.08 16.88 -19.49
CA MET A 1 14.96 16.83 -18.01
C MET A 1 13.71 16.05 -17.65
N SER A 2 13.86 14.82 -17.17
CA SER A 2 12.74 13.97 -16.73
C SER A 2 12.69 13.88 -15.20
N LYS A 3 11.49 13.81 -14.63
CA LYS A 3 11.26 13.58 -13.20
C LYS A 3 10.79 12.14 -13.02
N GLU A 4 11.40 11.42 -12.09
CA GLU A 4 11.06 10.03 -11.80
C GLU A 4 10.78 9.87 -10.31
N LYS A 5 9.72 9.11 -9.98
CA LYS A 5 9.31 8.81 -8.61
C LYS A 5 9.61 7.36 -8.30
N ILE A 6 10.43 7.12 -7.29
CA ILE A 6 10.72 5.78 -6.78
C ILE A 6 9.77 5.51 -5.61
N ILE A 7 9.02 4.41 -5.71
CA ILE A 7 8.04 3.97 -4.72
C ILE A 7 8.30 2.53 -4.33
N LYS A 8 7.93 2.18 -3.11
CA LYS A 8 7.69 0.80 -2.67
C LYS A 8 6.18 0.64 -2.50
N TRP A 9 5.65 -0.52 -2.85
CA TRP A 9 4.26 -0.86 -2.55
C TRP A 9 4.19 -2.33 -2.14
N GLY A 10 3.08 -2.70 -1.50
CA GLY A 10 2.80 -4.06 -1.09
C GLY A 10 1.45 -4.12 -0.39
N TYR A 11 1.08 -5.32 0.05
CA TYR A 11 -0.18 -5.59 0.74
C TYR A 11 0.06 -6.53 1.90
N ASP A 12 -0.84 -6.48 2.88
CA ASP A 12 -0.80 -7.32 4.08
C ASP A 12 -2.21 -7.62 4.59
N GLY A 13 -2.36 -8.77 5.25
CA GLY A 13 -3.59 -9.23 5.90
C GLY A 13 -3.53 -9.05 7.41
N SER A 14 -4.63 -8.64 8.03
CA SER A 14 -4.76 -8.57 9.49
C SER A 14 -6.12 -9.05 9.96
N GLN A 15 -6.16 -9.56 11.18
CA GLN A 15 -7.39 -9.98 11.85
C GLN A 15 -7.75 -8.97 12.94
N GLN A 16 -9.03 -8.66 13.07
CA GLN A 16 -9.54 -7.72 14.06
C GLN A 16 -10.83 -8.24 14.71
N SER A 17 -11.19 -7.63 15.84
CA SER A 17 -12.48 -7.91 16.46
C SER A 17 -13.62 -7.38 15.60
N GLN A 18 -14.61 -8.22 15.33
CA GLN A 18 -15.79 -7.84 14.55
C GLN A 18 -16.58 -6.74 15.26
N PHE A 19 -17.01 -5.72 14.54
CA PHE A 19 -17.84 -4.68 15.12
C PHE A 19 -19.26 -5.22 15.38
N LYS A 20 -19.88 -4.82 16.50
CA LYS A 20 -21.22 -5.28 16.91
C LYS A 20 -22.35 -4.55 16.18
N GLN A 21 -22.23 -4.43 14.86
CA GLN A 21 -23.27 -3.89 13.98
C GLN A 21 -23.90 -5.03 13.18
N LYS A 22 -25.21 -4.92 12.92
CA LYS A 22 -25.88 -5.86 12.01
C LYS A 22 -25.43 -5.59 10.58
N PHE A 23 -24.92 -6.61 9.91
CA PHE A 23 -24.63 -6.58 8.48
C PHE A 23 -25.90 -6.86 7.69
N ASN A 24 -25.93 -6.40 6.43
CA ASN A 24 -27.06 -6.63 5.54
C ASN A 24 -27.15 -8.11 5.13
N ASN A 25 -26.00 -8.77 4.90
CA ASN A 25 -25.94 -10.21 4.67
C ASN A 25 -25.37 -10.93 5.90
N SER A 26 -25.90 -12.12 6.19
CA SER A 26 -25.44 -12.95 7.31
C SER A 26 -24.04 -13.53 7.13
N THR A 27 -23.50 -13.50 5.91
CA THR A 27 -22.17 -14.00 5.56
C THR A 27 -21.09 -12.93 5.60
N ASP A 28 -21.47 -11.66 5.71
CA ASP A 28 -20.52 -10.54 5.73
C ASP A 28 -19.86 -10.43 7.10
N SER A 29 -18.57 -10.06 7.10
CA SER A 29 -17.80 -9.85 8.31
C SER A 29 -16.72 -8.80 8.07
N ASP A 30 -16.48 -7.93 9.06
CA ASP A 30 -15.34 -7.01 9.11
C ASP A 30 -14.18 -7.57 9.96
N SER A 31 -14.23 -8.84 10.38
CA SER A 31 -13.21 -9.45 11.25
C SER A 31 -11.83 -9.58 10.62
N ASN A 32 -11.71 -9.43 9.29
CA ASN A 32 -10.45 -9.49 8.57
C ASN A 32 -10.31 -8.26 7.68
N ILE A 33 -9.10 -7.71 7.59
CA ILE A 33 -8.74 -6.65 6.66
C ILE A 33 -7.60 -7.14 5.78
N PHE A 34 -7.71 -6.88 4.49
CA PHE A 34 -6.63 -6.98 3.54
C PHE A 34 -6.36 -5.59 2.95
N GLN A 35 -5.14 -5.06 3.13
CA GLN A 35 -4.80 -3.69 2.79
C GLN A 35 -3.57 -3.61 1.90
N SER A 36 -3.71 -2.91 0.76
CA SER A 36 -2.62 -2.50 -0.12
C SER A 36 -2.15 -1.10 0.23
N SER A 37 -0.83 -0.91 0.31
CA SER A 37 -0.20 0.33 0.70
C SER A 37 1.01 0.68 -0.16
N LEU A 38 1.32 1.97 -0.23
CA LEU A 38 2.46 2.53 -0.96
C LEU A 38 3.28 3.47 -0.08
N VAL A 39 4.59 3.39 -0.21
CA VAL A 39 5.57 4.25 0.44
C VAL A 39 6.38 4.98 -0.62
N PRO A 40 6.32 6.32 -0.70
CA PRO A 40 7.24 7.09 -1.53
C PRO A 40 8.66 6.98 -0.95
N LEU A 41 9.64 6.68 -1.80
CA LEU A 41 11.04 6.53 -1.40
C LEU A 41 11.87 7.73 -1.82
N ARG A 42 11.87 8.07 -3.11
CA ARG A 42 12.70 9.14 -3.68
C ARG A 42 12.01 9.83 -4.85
N LEU A 43 12.30 11.11 -5.00
CA LEU A 43 12.00 11.90 -6.19
C LEU A 43 13.33 12.30 -6.81
N VAL A 44 13.56 11.86 -8.05
CA VAL A 44 14.81 12.12 -8.77
C VAL A 44 14.56 12.85 -10.08
N VAL A 45 15.54 13.62 -10.51
CA VAL A 45 15.58 14.23 -11.84
C VAL A 45 16.76 13.68 -12.61
N ARG A 46 16.50 13.28 -13.86
CA ARG A 46 17.52 13.00 -14.83
C ARG A 46 17.67 14.18 -15.78
N THR A 47 18.89 14.71 -15.87
CA THR A 47 19.28 15.64 -16.92
C THR A 47 19.87 14.85 -18.09
N ASN A 48 19.81 15.38 -19.31
CA ASN A 48 20.16 14.69 -20.56
C ASN A 48 21.64 14.21 -20.65
N GLY A 49 22.43 14.31 -19.58
CA GLY A 49 23.81 13.81 -19.45
C GLY A 49 24.01 12.92 -18.21
N GLU A 50 23.14 11.92 -18.03
CA GLU A 50 23.17 10.83 -17.01
C GLU A 50 23.15 11.21 -15.52
N THR A 51 23.35 12.47 -15.15
CA THR A 51 23.40 12.87 -13.74
C THR A 51 22.00 12.77 -13.11
N VAL A 52 21.88 11.91 -12.10
CA VAL A 52 20.66 11.75 -11.29
C VAL A 52 20.74 12.67 -10.08
N LYS A 53 19.90 13.71 -10.04
CA LYS A 53 19.77 14.58 -8.86
C LYS A 53 18.58 14.13 -8.00
N ILE A 54 18.83 13.80 -6.74
CA ILE A 54 17.76 13.53 -5.76
C ILE A 54 17.19 14.88 -5.30
N ILE A 55 15.91 15.12 -5.56
CA ILE A 55 15.18 16.31 -5.07
C ILE A 55 14.68 16.06 -3.67
N TRP A 56 14.17 14.86 -3.42
CA TRP A 56 13.58 14.49 -2.15
C TRP A 56 13.82 13.01 -1.86
N GLN A 57 14.05 12.70 -0.59
CA GLN A 57 14.21 11.35 -0.09
C GLN A 57 13.41 11.21 1.20
N ASN A 58 12.70 10.10 1.34
CA ASN A 58 11.98 9.76 2.55
C ASN A 58 13.00 9.52 3.70
N PRO A 59 12.97 10.32 4.78
CA PRO A 59 13.92 10.18 5.88
C PRO A 59 13.66 8.94 6.73
N VAL A 60 12.46 8.36 6.68
CA VAL A 60 12.07 7.20 7.49
C VAL A 60 11.24 6.18 6.67
N PRO A 61 11.87 5.46 5.71
CA PRO A 61 11.14 4.58 4.77
C PRO A 61 10.37 3.42 5.41
N SER A 62 10.75 3.01 6.62
CA SER A 62 10.08 1.94 7.38
C SER A 62 9.02 2.46 8.36
N SER A 63 8.86 3.78 8.47
CA SER A 63 7.85 4.38 9.35
C SER A 63 6.47 4.35 8.70
N VAL A 64 5.45 4.02 9.49
CA VAL A 64 4.03 4.05 9.07
C VAL A 64 3.58 5.43 8.59
N ARG A 65 4.28 6.52 8.97
CA ARG A 65 3.93 7.91 8.62
C ARG A 65 3.83 8.15 7.11
N PHE A 66 4.60 7.42 6.31
CA PHE A 66 4.59 7.52 4.85
C PHE A 66 3.98 6.29 4.16
N CYS A 67 3.42 5.34 4.91
CA CYS A 67 2.71 4.19 4.37
C CYS A 67 1.27 4.61 4.03
N ARG A 68 1.02 4.93 2.77
CA ARG A 68 -0.26 5.43 2.28
C ARG A 68 -1.15 4.26 1.85
N PRO A 69 -2.34 4.06 2.45
CA PRO A 69 -3.27 3.04 1.99
C PRO A 69 -3.79 3.40 0.59
N ILE A 70 -3.89 2.40 -0.29
CA ILE A 70 -4.42 2.54 -1.65
C ILE A 70 -5.75 1.80 -1.78
N HIS A 71 -5.81 0.59 -1.20
CA HIS A 71 -6.97 -0.28 -1.30
C HIS A 71 -7.16 -1.04 0.03
N ILE A 72 -8.40 -1.09 0.53
CA ILE A 72 -8.76 -1.73 1.80
C ILE A 72 -9.99 -2.60 1.55
N ARG A 73 -9.92 -3.87 1.94
CA ARG A 73 -11.00 -4.87 1.77
C ARG A 73 -11.25 -5.59 3.09
N PHE A 74 -12.52 -5.89 3.39
CA PHE A 74 -12.89 -6.70 4.55
C PHE A 74 -12.95 -8.19 4.20
N ILE A 75 -11.79 -8.80 3.97
CA ILE A 75 -11.65 -10.19 3.55
C ILE A 75 -10.42 -10.81 4.21
N SER A 76 -10.41 -12.13 4.33
CA SER A 76 -9.23 -12.87 4.77
C SER A 76 -8.19 -12.94 3.64
N GLU A 77 -6.92 -12.93 4.04
CA GLU A 77 -5.83 -13.15 3.11
C GLU A 77 -5.86 -14.61 2.61
N THR A 78 -6.00 -14.77 1.29
CA THR A 78 -5.99 -16.07 0.62
C THR A 78 -5.12 -16.02 -0.64
N LYS A 79 -4.72 -17.18 -1.17
CA LYS A 79 -3.86 -17.26 -2.37
C LYS A 79 -4.49 -16.61 -3.60
N ASP A 80 -5.81 -16.69 -3.72
CA ASP A 80 -6.52 -16.11 -4.86
C ASP A 80 -6.58 -14.59 -4.77
N ILE A 81 -6.87 -14.06 -3.57
CA ILE A 81 -6.90 -12.61 -3.30
C ILE A 81 -5.51 -11.98 -3.47
N THR A 82 -4.46 -12.64 -2.97
CA THR A 82 -3.08 -12.14 -3.15
C THR A 82 -2.63 -12.16 -4.61
N LYS A 83 -3.18 -13.06 -5.44
CA LYS A 83 -2.94 -13.06 -6.89
C LYS A 83 -3.75 -11.98 -7.61
N GLU A 84 -5.00 -11.77 -7.20
CA GLU A 84 -5.87 -10.70 -7.70
C GLU A 84 -5.22 -9.32 -7.50
N GLU A 85 -4.76 -9.01 -6.28
CA GLU A 85 -4.18 -7.71 -5.95
C GLU A 85 -2.83 -7.41 -6.65
N LYS A 86 -2.13 -8.47 -7.07
CA LYS A 86 -0.83 -8.35 -7.74
C LYS A 86 -0.94 -8.04 -9.23
N THR A 87 -2.09 -8.36 -9.84
CA THR A 87 -2.32 -8.30 -11.30
C THR A 87 -2.78 -6.91 -11.72
#